data_AF-A0A0C9YB06-F1
#
_entry.id   AF-A0A0C9YB06-F1
#
_cell.length_a   1.000
_cell.length_b   1.000
_cell.length_c   1.000
_cell.angle_alpha   90.00
_cell.angle_beta   90.00
_cell.angle_gamma   90.00
#
_symmetry.space_group_name_H-M   'P 1'
#
loop_
_entity.id
_entity.type
_entity.pdbx_description
1 polymer ?
#
loop_
_entity_poly.entity_id
_entity_poly.type
_entity_poly.pdbx_seq_one_letter_code
_entity_poly.pdbx_strand_id
1 'polypeptide(L)'
;MDPRGSLPRVLKVALEEYYTDDTLSYQEITFDFGTQDKFDHWEAQVPTLAAQICSSKFECKVIFITVHSEVTHGDLFAGKDEMGEDVALVPNNFLTCLFSGDLKQVINLSTVFLLSCGPLVKYQESLNSLKDAIIMLKPKYTVAFSADRFISASLKTFITAFGVCIVVKRHELSEVFLDLLNLSLELRMHSDMYLFHTKARTSAFPFSVVGTRFSWYHNH
;
A
#
# COMPACT_ATOMS: atom_id res chain seq x y z
N MET A 1 -10.61 13.88 -9.59
CA MET A 1 -9.94 13.12 -10.67
C MET A 1 -10.99 12.22 -11.31
N ASP A 2 -10.91 12.01 -12.63
CA ASP A 2 -11.71 10.97 -13.32
C ASP A 2 -11.25 9.57 -12.83
N PRO A 3 -12.12 8.77 -12.19
CA PRO A 3 -11.73 7.51 -11.57
C PRO A 3 -11.46 6.38 -12.58
N ARG A 4 -11.72 6.60 -13.89
CA ARG A 4 -11.61 5.58 -14.95
C ARG A 4 -10.17 5.09 -15.23
N GLY A 5 -9.17 5.52 -14.46
CA GLY A 5 -7.78 5.09 -14.58
C GLY A 5 -7.07 4.78 -13.27
N SER A 6 -7.78 4.65 -12.15
CA SER A 6 -7.13 4.31 -10.87
C SER A 6 -6.59 2.88 -10.91
N LEU A 7 -5.40 2.65 -10.33
CA LEU A 7 -4.78 1.32 -10.30
C LEU A 7 -5.66 0.23 -9.68
N PRO A 8 -6.43 0.49 -8.60
CA PRO A 8 -7.37 -0.49 -8.08
C PRO A 8 -8.46 -0.87 -9.09
N ARG A 9 -8.93 0.09 -9.91
CA ARG A 9 -9.92 -0.18 -10.95
C ARG A 9 -9.32 -0.97 -12.11
N VAL A 10 -8.07 -0.69 -12.48
CA VAL A 10 -7.31 -1.49 -13.46
C VAL A 10 -7.20 -2.94 -12.99
N LEU A 11 -6.87 -3.15 -11.71
CA LEU A 11 -6.84 -4.50 -11.13
C LEU A 11 -8.22 -5.16 -11.17
N LYS A 12 -9.28 -4.45 -10.78
CA LYS A 12 -10.65 -4.97 -10.82
C LYS A 12 -11.02 -5.47 -12.22
N VAL A 13 -10.84 -4.65 -13.24
CA VAL A 13 -11.15 -5.00 -14.64
C VAL A 13 -10.34 -6.20 -15.10
N ALA A 14 -9.06 -6.30 -14.73
CA ALA A 14 -8.23 -7.46 -15.06
C ALA A 14 -8.70 -8.76 -14.38
N LEU A 15 -9.52 -8.67 -13.32
CA LEU A 15 -10.01 -9.81 -12.55
C LEU A 15 -11.48 -10.15 -12.86
N GLU A 16 -12.24 -9.27 -13.49
CA GLU A 16 -13.68 -9.46 -13.78
C GLU A 16 -13.96 -10.68 -14.68
N GLU A 17 -13.01 -11.09 -15.52
CA GLU A 17 -13.15 -12.31 -16.34
C GLU A 17 -12.91 -13.61 -15.55
N TYR A 18 -12.31 -13.52 -14.37
CA TYR A 18 -11.91 -14.67 -13.55
C TYR A 18 -12.78 -14.88 -12.31
N TYR A 19 -13.53 -13.86 -11.90
CA TYR A 19 -14.29 -13.85 -10.66
C TYR A 19 -15.69 -13.27 -10.86
N THR A 20 -16.61 -13.71 -10.02
CA THR A 20 -17.98 -13.17 -9.93
C THR A 20 -18.06 -12.08 -8.84
N ASP A 21 -19.13 -11.29 -8.85
CA ASP A 21 -19.39 -10.25 -7.85
C ASP A 21 -19.40 -10.77 -6.39
N ASP A 22 -19.73 -12.05 -6.18
CA ASP A 22 -19.70 -12.68 -4.85
C ASP A 22 -18.27 -13.02 -4.39
N THR A 23 -17.32 -13.09 -5.31
CA THR A 23 -15.94 -13.54 -5.09
C THR A 23 -14.89 -12.45 -5.31
N LEU A 24 -15.29 -11.30 -5.87
CA LEU A 24 -14.47 -10.12 -6.11
C LEU A 24 -15.21 -8.89 -5.60
N SER A 25 -14.64 -8.23 -4.59
CA SER A 25 -15.16 -6.98 -4.07
C SER A 25 -14.15 -5.85 -4.26
N TYR A 26 -14.65 -4.67 -4.61
CA TYR A 26 -13.89 -3.43 -4.72
C TYR A 26 -14.52 -2.37 -3.86
N GLN A 27 -13.73 -1.76 -2.99
CA GLN A 27 -14.15 -0.66 -2.12
C GLN A 27 -13.13 0.48 -2.23
N GLU A 28 -13.65 1.70 -2.34
CA GLU A 28 -12.86 2.93 -2.33
C GLU A 28 -13.28 3.73 -1.11
N ILE A 29 -12.31 4.10 -0.27
CA ILE A 29 -12.54 4.76 1.01
C ILE A 29 -11.62 5.97 1.07
N THR A 30 -12.19 7.11 1.42
CA THR A 30 -11.43 8.34 1.67
C THR A 30 -11.21 8.49 3.16
N PHE A 31 -10.01 8.90 3.55
CA PHE A 31 -9.66 9.20 4.93
C PHE A 31 -9.33 10.69 5.07
N ASP A 32 -9.52 11.24 6.28
CA ASP A 32 -9.04 12.56 6.67
C ASP A 32 -8.81 12.53 8.19
N PHE A 33 -7.57 12.74 8.62
CA PHE A 33 -7.13 12.78 10.01
C PHE A 33 -6.57 14.15 10.38
N GLY A 34 -6.84 15.19 9.59
CA GLY A 34 -6.23 16.51 9.77
C GLY A 34 -6.61 17.23 11.08
N THR A 35 -7.63 16.76 11.79
CA THR A 35 -8.07 17.26 13.10
C THR A 35 -8.53 16.11 13.96
N GLN A 36 -8.57 16.29 15.28
CA GLN A 36 -9.08 15.27 16.21
C GLN A 36 -10.53 14.87 15.87
N ASP A 37 -11.42 15.82 15.63
CA ASP A 37 -12.83 15.53 15.31
C ASP A 37 -12.99 14.65 14.05
N LYS A 38 -12.18 14.90 13.02
CA LYS A 38 -12.16 14.08 11.80
C LYS A 38 -11.61 12.68 12.04
N PHE A 39 -10.60 12.56 12.91
CA PHE A 39 -10.08 11.26 13.32
C PHE A 39 -11.10 10.48 14.15
N ASP A 40 -11.78 11.12 15.11
CA ASP A 40 -12.85 10.48 15.89
C ASP A 40 -14.00 10.01 14.98
N HIS A 41 -14.33 10.81 13.96
CA HIS A 41 -15.29 10.42 12.94
C HIS A 41 -14.84 9.21 12.12
N TRP A 42 -13.56 9.12 11.76
CA TRP A 42 -12.98 7.93 11.12
C TRP A 42 -13.07 6.71 12.04
N GLU A 43 -12.66 6.84 13.30
CA GLU A 43 -12.71 5.74 14.27
C GLU A 43 -14.15 5.23 14.51
N ALA A 44 -15.14 6.12 14.48
CA ALA A 44 -16.54 5.72 14.56
C ALA A 44 -17.01 4.87 13.35
N GLN A 45 -16.40 5.04 12.17
CA GLN A 45 -16.74 4.27 10.97
C GLN A 45 -16.00 2.93 10.89
N VAL A 46 -14.83 2.81 11.52
CA VAL A 46 -13.94 1.64 11.48
C VAL A 46 -14.66 0.32 11.76
N PRO A 47 -15.50 0.16 12.81
CA PRO A 47 -16.17 -1.12 13.08
C PRO A 47 -17.11 -1.56 11.95
N THR A 48 -17.87 -0.60 11.38
CA THR A 48 -18.80 -0.89 10.28
C THR A 48 -18.03 -1.31 9.02
N LEU A 49 -16.95 -0.59 8.71
CA LEU A 49 -16.11 -0.88 7.56
C LEU A 49 -15.41 -2.24 7.70
N ALA A 50 -14.85 -2.52 8.88
CA ALA A 50 -14.21 -3.79 9.17
C ALA A 50 -15.21 -4.95 9.07
N ALA A 51 -16.42 -4.79 9.61
CA ALA A 51 -17.48 -5.79 9.49
C ALA A 51 -17.86 -6.05 8.03
N GLN A 52 -17.99 -5.00 7.20
CA GLN A 52 -18.27 -5.15 5.77
C GLN A 52 -17.17 -5.94 5.05
N ILE A 53 -15.90 -5.59 5.27
CA ILE A 53 -14.76 -6.26 4.62
C ILE A 53 -14.59 -7.71 5.12
N CYS A 54 -14.74 -7.93 6.43
CA CYS A 54 -14.54 -9.24 7.05
C CYS A 54 -15.76 -10.17 6.97
N SER A 55 -16.94 -9.66 6.61
CA SER A 55 -18.14 -10.48 6.40
C SER A 55 -17.92 -11.52 5.29
N SER A 56 -17.08 -11.18 4.32
CA SER A 56 -16.66 -12.05 3.23
C SER A 56 -15.36 -12.77 3.60
N LYS A 57 -15.31 -14.08 3.39
CA LYS A 57 -14.09 -14.89 3.60
C LYS A 57 -13.14 -14.78 2.41
N PHE A 58 -12.69 -13.56 2.08
CA PHE A 58 -11.75 -13.35 0.98
C PHE A 58 -10.37 -13.92 1.31
N GLU A 59 -9.88 -14.82 0.45
CA GLU A 59 -8.55 -15.44 0.59
C GLU A 59 -7.42 -14.45 0.33
N CYS A 60 -7.65 -13.44 -0.52
CA CYS A 60 -6.65 -12.47 -0.94
C CYS A 60 -7.17 -11.04 -0.71
N LYS A 61 -6.37 -10.22 -0.03
CA LYS A 61 -6.66 -8.81 0.24
C LYS A 61 -5.55 -7.96 -0.36
N VAL A 62 -5.90 -7.06 -1.27
CA VAL A 62 -4.97 -6.13 -1.93
C VAL A 62 -5.43 -4.71 -1.61
N ILE A 63 -4.55 -3.94 -0.96
CA ILE A 63 -4.87 -2.60 -0.47
C ILE A 63 -3.99 -1.60 -1.19
N PHE A 64 -4.60 -0.55 -1.74
CA PHE A 64 -3.89 0.57 -2.35
C PHE A 64 -4.10 1.81 -1.48
N ILE A 65 -3.00 2.38 -1.01
CA ILE A 65 -3.01 3.61 -0.23
C ILE A 65 -2.46 4.70 -1.13
N THR A 66 -3.31 5.61 -1.58
CA THR A 66 -2.90 6.75 -2.41
C THR A 66 -2.74 7.96 -1.51
N VAL A 67 -1.51 8.40 -1.30
CA VAL A 67 -1.19 9.47 -0.37
C VAL A 67 0.10 10.18 -0.81
N HIS A 68 0.18 11.50 -0.62
CA HIS A 68 1.43 12.22 -0.83
C HIS A 68 2.33 12.10 0.40
N SER A 69 3.61 11.90 0.18
CA SER A 69 4.62 12.13 1.21
C SER A 69 5.14 13.56 1.08
N GLU A 70 5.31 14.27 2.18
CA GLU A 70 5.94 15.57 2.18
C GLU A 70 7.44 15.47 1.86
N VAL A 71 7.98 16.52 1.26
CA VAL A 71 9.31 16.47 0.62
C VAL A 71 10.47 16.58 1.60
N THR A 72 10.22 17.01 2.84
CA THR A 72 11.27 17.36 3.80
C THR A 72 11.69 16.17 4.65
N HIS A 73 10.72 15.47 5.25
CA HIS A 73 10.98 14.33 6.14
C HIS A 73 10.44 13.01 5.56
N GLY A 74 9.54 13.06 4.57
CA GLY A 74 8.90 11.87 3.99
C GLY A 74 7.63 11.41 4.72
N ASP A 75 7.12 12.24 5.62
CA ASP A 75 5.87 12.01 6.35
C ASP A 75 4.67 12.00 5.41
N LEU A 76 3.62 11.28 5.79
CA LEU A 76 2.45 11.04 4.94
C LEU A 76 1.35 12.06 5.25
N PHE A 77 0.83 12.69 4.20
CA PHE A 77 -0.28 13.63 4.31
C PHE A 77 -1.51 12.94 4.91
N ALA A 78 -1.96 13.47 6.04
CA ALA A 78 -3.05 12.92 6.84
C ALA A 78 -4.36 13.70 6.65
N GLY A 79 -4.30 14.94 6.19
CA GLY A 79 -5.49 15.77 5.98
C GLY A 79 -5.18 17.25 6.14
N LYS A 80 -6.25 18.04 6.27
CA LYS A 80 -6.16 19.48 6.56
C LYS A 80 -6.68 19.79 7.95
N ASP A 81 -5.98 20.66 8.67
CA ASP A 81 -6.42 21.16 9.98
C ASP A 81 -7.58 22.16 9.87
N GLU A 82 -7.98 22.76 10.99
CA GLU A 82 -9.05 23.76 11.07
C GLU A 82 -8.75 25.05 10.27
N MET A 83 -7.47 25.37 10.09
CA MET A 83 -7.00 26.51 9.32
C MET A 83 -6.84 26.19 7.83
N GLY A 84 -6.98 24.92 7.44
CA GLY A 84 -6.77 24.45 6.08
C GLY A 84 -5.32 24.15 5.74
N GLU A 85 -4.43 24.15 6.74
CA GLU A 85 -3.02 23.81 6.60
C GLU A 85 -2.85 22.30 6.50
N ASP A 86 -1.82 21.89 5.77
CA ASP A 86 -1.55 20.47 5.52
C ASP A 86 -0.95 19.81 6.76
N VAL A 87 -1.59 18.74 7.23
CA VAL A 87 -1.11 17.92 8.34
C VAL A 87 -0.47 16.67 7.75
N ALA A 88 0.78 16.40 8.14
CA ALA A 88 1.48 15.17 7.81
C ALA A 88 1.81 14.40 9.10
N LEU A 89 1.81 13.07 8.98
CA LEU A 89 2.13 12.16 10.08
C LEU A 89 3.27 11.25 9.67
N VAL A 90 4.17 10.96 10.61
CA VAL A 90 5.17 9.92 10.43
C VAL A 90 4.50 8.61 10.00
N PRO A 91 5.11 7.81 9.10
CA PRO A 91 4.45 6.66 8.48
C PRO A 91 3.82 5.65 9.46
N ASN A 92 4.46 5.39 10.60
CA ASN A 92 3.92 4.52 11.64
C ASN A 92 2.59 5.04 12.20
N ASN A 93 2.54 6.34 12.55
CA ASN A 93 1.34 6.97 13.11
C ASN A 93 0.23 7.01 12.05
N PHE A 94 0.56 7.39 10.83
CA PHE A 94 -0.39 7.41 9.71
C PHE A 94 -1.04 6.03 9.51
N LEU A 95 -0.25 4.96 9.38
CA LEU A 95 -0.77 3.62 9.14
C LEU A 95 -1.51 3.06 10.37
N THR A 96 -1.09 3.44 11.58
CA THR A 96 -1.80 3.05 12.82
C THR A 96 -3.16 3.74 12.93
N CYS A 97 -3.29 5.00 12.49
CA CYS A 97 -4.57 5.70 12.40
C CYS A 97 -5.46 5.09 11.32
N LEU A 98 -4.91 4.85 10.13
CA LEU A 98 -5.65 4.29 9.01
C LEU A 98 -6.16 2.87 9.29
N PHE A 99 -5.37 2.04 9.97
CA PHE A 99 -5.75 0.68 10.34
C PHE A 99 -6.00 0.57 11.85
N SER A 100 -6.73 1.52 12.44
CA SER A 100 -7.11 1.44 13.85
C SER A 100 -8.18 0.36 14.09
N GLY A 101 -8.36 -0.02 15.36
CA GLY A 101 -9.37 -0.99 15.77
C GLY A 101 -9.35 -2.31 14.97
N ASP A 102 -10.52 -2.69 14.45
CA ASP A 102 -10.73 -3.95 13.73
C ASP A 102 -10.12 -3.98 12.33
N LEU A 103 -9.79 -2.81 11.74
CA LEU A 103 -9.09 -2.77 10.44
C LEU A 103 -7.67 -3.33 10.51
N LYS A 104 -7.07 -3.48 11.70
CA LYS A 104 -5.82 -4.23 11.88
C LYS A 104 -5.92 -5.65 11.31
N GLN A 105 -7.08 -6.28 11.43
CA GLN A 105 -7.32 -7.63 10.92
C GLN A 105 -7.44 -7.65 9.39
N VAL A 106 -7.89 -6.53 8.80
CA VAL A 106 -8.00 -6.37 7.35
C VAL A 106 -6.61 -6.31 6.72
N ILE A 107 -5.72 -5.45 7.23
CA ILE A 107 -4.36 -5.31 6.70
C ILE A 107 -3.47 -6.53 6.98
N ASN A 108 -3.71 -7.26 8.07
CA ASN A 108 -2.94 -8.45 8.38
C ASN A 108 -2.99 -9.46 7.22
N LEU A 109 -1.82 -9.96 6.83
CA LEU A 109 -1.59 -10.86 5.68
C LEU A 109 -2.04 -10.31 4.30
N SER A 110 -2.33 -9.02 4.19
CA SER A 110 -2.65 -8.37 2.90
C SER A 110 -1.40 -7.99 2.10
N THR A 111 -1.58 -7.72 0.81
CA THR A 111 -0.58 -7.03 -0.02
C THR A 111 -0.94 -5.55 -0.08
N VAL A 112 -0.04 -4.69 0.39
CA VAL A 112 -0.23 -3.24 0.44
C VAL A 112 0.62 -2.56 -0.62
N PHE A 113 0.01 -1.75 -1.47
CA PHE A 113 0.70 -0.81 -2.36
C PHE A 113 0.59 0.59 -1.78
N LEU A 114 1.70 1.12 -1.28
CA LEU A 114 1.79 2.48 -0.77
C LEU A 114 2.20 3.39 -1.94
N LEU A 115 1.19 3.97 -2.60
CA LEU A 115 1.31 4.81 -3.78
C LEU A 115 1.66 6.24 -3.35
N SER A 116 2.84 6.41 -2.75
CA SER A 116 3.40 7.70 -2.33
C SER A 116 4.68 8.04 -3.07
N CYS A 117 5.14 9.28 -2.91
CA CYS A 117 6.42 9.72 -3.46
C CYS A 117 7.61 9.12 -2.68
N GLY A 118 8.77 9.22 -3.32
CA GLY A 118 10.07 8.73 -2.87
C GLY A 118 10.60 9.22 -1.52
N PRO A 119 10.29 10.45 -1.05
CA PRO A 119 10.70 10.91 0.28
C PRO A 119 10.46 9.89 1.39
N LEU A 120 9.32 9.19 1.35
CA LEU A 120 8.96 8.13 2.30
C LEU A 120 10.07 7.09 2.51
N VAL A 121 10.71 6.61 1.43
CA VAL A 121 11.73 5.55 1.47
C VAL A 121 13.15 6.06 1.34
N LYS A 122 13.31 7.35 1.00
CA LYS A 122 14.59 8.04 0.87
C LYS A 122 15.13 8.50 2.22
N TYR A 123 14.25 8.99 3.10
CA TYR A 123 14.62 9.43 4.43
C TYR A 123 14.63 8.27 5.42
N GLN A 124 15.75 8.10 6.14
CA GLN A 124 15.96 6.95 7.02
C GLN A 124 14.94 6.89 8.16
N GLU A 125 14.54 8.04 8.72
CA GLU A 125 13.55 8.13 9.79
C GLU A 125 12.17 7.68 9.32
N SER A 126 11.69 8.21 8.19
CA SER A 126 10.45 7.76 7.54
C SER A 126 10.47 6.29 7.16
N LEU A 127 11.58 5.79 6.61
CA LEU A 127 11.74 4.38 6.28
C LEU A 127 11.71 3.48 7.53
N ASN A 128 12.32 3.90 8.64
CA ASN A 128 12.27 3.17 9.89
C ASN A 128 10.86 3.16 10.47
N SER A 129 10.19 4.31 10.48
CA SER A 129 8.78 4.46 10.88
C SER A 129 7.86 3.56 10.05
N LEU A 130 8.05 3.49 8.73
CA LEU A 130 7.31 2.58 7.86
C LEU A 130 7.56 1.11 8.24
N LYS A 131 8.81 0.72 8.52
CA LYS A 131 9.15 -0.64 8.96
C LYS A 131 8.48 -0.98 10.30
N ASP A 132 8.42 -0.05 11.24
CA ASP A 132 7.76 -0.25 12.53
C ASP A 132 6.26 -0.51 12.34
N ALA A 133 5.60 0.24 11.45
CA ALA A 133 4.22 -0.01 11.07
C ALA A 133 4.03 -1.41 10.44
N ILE A 134 4.94 -1.84 9.56
CA ILE A 134 4.89 -3.18 8.94
C ILE A 134 5.03 -4.28 10.00
N ILE A 135 5.90 -4.11 11.00
CA ILE A 135 6.03 -5.07 12.12
C ILE A 135 4.71 -5.13 12.91
N MET A 136 4.11 -3.97 13.18
CA MET A 136 2.90 -3.88 13.98
C MET A 136 1.67 -4.46 13.26
N LEU A 137 1.45 -4.07 12.00
CA LEU A 137 0.25 -4.36 11.22
C LEU A 137 0.35 -5.69 10.45
N LYS A 138 1.56 -6.22 10.28
CA LYS A 138 1.85 -7.52 9.66
C LYS A 138 1.18 -7.74 8.29
N PRO A 139 1.26 -6.78 7.34
CA PRO A 139 0.92 -7.10 5.96
C PRO A 139 1.87 -8.21 5.47
N LYS A 140 1.38 -9.05 4.55
CA LYS A 140 2.22 -10.08 3.91
C LYS A 140 3.32 -9.41 3.10
N TYR A 141 2.94 -8.40 2.32
CA TYR A 141 3.85 -7.58 1.52
C TYR A 141 3.47 -6.11 1.61
N THR A 142 4.48 -5.24 1.56
CA THR A 142 4.29 -3.80 1.35
C THR A 142 5.20 -3.34 0.22
N VAL A 143 4.62 -2.67 -0.77
CA VAL A 143 5.29 -2.16 -1.95
C VAL A 143 5.32 -0.63 -1.89
N ALA A 144 6.51 -0.04 -2.05
CA ALA A 144 6.71 1.40 -2.07
C ALA A 144 7.69 1.82 -3.17
N PHE A 145 7.83 3.13 -3.42
CA PHE A 145 8.47 3.69 -4.61
C PHE A 145 9.50 4.74 -4.25
N SER A 146 10.60 4.84 -5.03
CA SER A 146 11.66 5.83 -4.81
C SER A 146 11.50 7.14 -5.60
N ALA A 147 10.58 7.21 -6.56
CA ALA A 147 10.42 8.37 -7.42
C ALA A 147 10.05 9.64 -6.64
N ASP A 148 10.83 10.71 -6.76
CA ASP A 148 10.56 11.99 -6.08
C ASP A 148 9.13 12.51 -6.38
N ARG A 149 8.62 12.23 -7.57
CA ARG A 149 7.21 12.42 -7.95
C ARG A 149 6.67 11.13 -8.54
N PHE A 150 5.96 10.37 -7.72
CA PHE A 150 5.43 9.09 -8.14
C PHE A 150 4.26 9.23 -9.12
N ILE A 151 4.36 8.57 -10.27
CA ILE A 151 3.32 8.55 -11.31
C ILE A 151 2.66 7.18 -11.30
N SER A 152 1.52 7.05 -10.62
CA SER A 152 0.81 5.78 -10.48
C SER A 152 0.44 5.14 -11.81
N ALA A 153 0.20 5.92 -12.87
CA ALA A 153 -0.10 5.40 -14.19
C ALA A 153 0.98 4.46 -14.76
N SER A 154 2.25 4.62 -14.36
CA SER A 154 3.36 3.75 -14.79
C SER A 154 3.25 2.31 -14.27
N LEU A 155 2.37 2.05 -13.29
CA LEU A 155 2.14 0.72 -12.71
C LEU A 155 1.06 -0.09 -13.43
N LYS A 156 0.36 0.44 -14.44
CA LYS A 156 -0.78 -0.27 -15.04
C LYS A 156 -0.42 -1.69 -15.49
N THR A 157 0.65 -1.83 -16.26
CA THR A 157 1.12 -3.14 -16.73
C THR A 157 1.52 -4.06 -15.59
N PHE A 158 2.20 -3.51 -14.57
CA PHE A 158 2.58 -4.25 -13.36
C PHE A 158 1.36 -4.81 -12.64
N ILE A 159 0.34 -3.97 -12.41
CA ILE A 159 -0.86 -4.32 -11.65
C ILE A 159 -1.72 -5.33 -12.41
N THR A 160 -1.85 -5.21 -13.73
CA THR A 160 -2.54 -6.22 -14.55
C THR A 160 -1.83 -7.58 -14.46
N ALA A 161 -0.49 -7.59 -14.63
CA ALA A 161 0.29 -8.82 -14.51
C ALA A 161 0.24 -9.41 -13.09
N PHE A 162 0.27 -8.55 -12.07
CA PHE A 162 0.09 -8.94 -10.67
C PHE A 162 -1.26 -9.63 -10.45
N GLY A 163 -2.36 -9.09 -10.98
CA GLY A 163 -3.68 -9.69 -10.88
C GLY A 163 -3.70 -11.13 -11.42
N VAL A 164 -3.14 -11.34 -12.61
CA VAL A 164 -3.08 -12.68 -13.21
C VAL A 164 -2.14 -13.61 -12.44
N CYS A 165 -0.91 -13.20 -12.15
CA CYS A 165 0.08 -14.10 -11.56
C CYS A 165 -0.20 -14.41 -10.08
N ILE A 166 -0.61 -13.41 -9.30
CA ILE A 166 -0.71 -13.54 -7.84
C ILE A 166 -2.15 -13.84 -7.45
N VAL A 167 -3.12 -13.08 -7.98
CA VAL A 167 -4.52 -13.26 -7.56
C VAL A 167 -5.11 -14.49 -8.23
N VAL A 168 -4.99 -14.65 -9.55
CA VAL A 168 -5.56 -15.80 -10.29
C VAL A 168 -4.69 -17.05 -10.14
N LYS A 169 -3.40 -16.98 -10.46
CA LYS A 169 -2.49 -18.15 -10.48
C LYS A 169 -1.89 -18.49 -9.12
N ARG A 170 -2.11 -17.67 -8.09
CA ARG A 170 -1.63 -17.90 -6.71
C ARG A 170 -0.11 -18.04 -6.58
N HIS A 171 0.67 -17.43 -7.48
CA HIS A 171 2.12 -17.38 -7.34
C HIS A 171 2.52 -16.50 -6.15
N GLU A 172 3.65 -16.84 -5.52
CA GLU A 172 4.18 -16.02 -4.43
C GLU A 172 4.82 -14.74 -4.96
N LEU A 173 4.39 -13.58 -4.45
CA LEU A 173 4.82 -12.29 -4.98
C LEU A 173 6.35 -12.14 -4.95
N SER A 174 7.02 -12.58 -3.89
CA SER A 174 8.48 -12.49 -3.79
C SER A 174 9.22 -13.33 -4.83
N GLU A 175 8.61 -14.40 -5.35
CA GLU A 175 9.23 -15.29 -6.34
C GLU A 175 9.11 -14.72 -7.76
N VAL A 176 7.97 -14.10 -8.07
CA VAL A 176 7.70 -13.57 -9.42
C VAL A 176 7.87 -12.05 -9.54
N PHE A 177 8.30 -11.37 -8.47
CA PHE A 177 8.40 -9.91 -8.44
C PHE A 177 9.27 -9.38 -9.59
N LEU A 178 10.41 -10.02 -9.84
CA LEU A 178 11.32 -9.64 -10.91
C LEU A 178 10.70 -9.83 -12.30
N ASP A 179 9.91 -10.88 -12.49
CA ASP A 179 9.22 -11.13 -13.76
C ASP A 179 8.14 -10.08 -14.01
N LEU A 180 7.34 -9.73 -13.00
CA LEU A 180 6.34 -8.65 -13.08
C LEU A 180 6.99 -7.32 -13.44
N LEU A 181 8.12 -7.04 -12.79
CA LEU A 181 8.95 -5.88 -13.05
C LEU A 181 9.53 -5.89 -14.47
N ASN A 182 9.87 -7.07 -15.01
CA ASN A 182 10.39 -7.20 -16.37
C ASN A 182 9.36 -6.89 -17.46
N LEU A 183 8.08 -7.12 -17.17
CA LEU A 183 6.97 -6.76 -18.04
C LEU A 183 6.64 -5.25 -18.00
N SER A 184 7.13 -4.53 -16.99
CA SER A 184 6.68 -3.17 -16.66
C SER A 184 7.70 -2.10 -17.06
N LEU A 185 7.98 -1.98 -18.36
CA LEU A 185 9.03 -1.08 -18.88
C LEU A 185 8.87 0.39 -18.47
N GLU A 186 7.64 0.91 -18.46
CA GLU A 186 7.37 2.31 -18.06
C GLU A 186 7.82 2.58 -16.62
N LEU A 187 7.57 1.63 -15.72
CA LEU A 187 7.97 1.75 -14.32
C LEU A 187 9.48 1.83 -14.16
N ARG A 188 10.22 1.05 -14.96
CA ARG A 188 11.69 1.02 -14.92
C ARG A 188 12.33 2.38 -15.18
N MET A 189 11.68 3.18 -16.03
CA MET A 189 12.16 4.51 -16.39
C MET A 189 11.87 5.58 -15.33
N HIS A 190 11.01 5.28 -14.36
CA HIS A 190 10.43 6.29 -13.47
C HIS A 190 10.72 6.07 -11.99
N SER A 191 10.83 4.82 -11.53
CA SER A 191 10.99 4.55 -10.10
C SER A 191 11.70 3.23 -9.85
N ASP A 192 12.50 3.20 -8.79
CA ASP A 192 12.80 1.93 -8.13
C ASP A 192 11.60 1.50 -7.29
N MET A 193 11.51 0.20 -7.05
CA MET A 193 10.50 -0.38 -6.16
C MET A 193 11.15 -1.00 -4.94
N TYR A 194 10.47 -0.87 -3.81
CA TYR A 194 10.81 -1.58 -2.58
C TYR A 194 9.74 -2.63 -2.33
N LEU A 195 10.17 -3.87 -2.11
CA LEU A 195 9.32 -4.95 -1.59
C LEU A 195 9.71 -5.23 -0.15
N PHE A 196 8.80 -4.92 0.77
CA PHE A 196 8.94 -5.24 2.18
C PHE A 196 8.10 -6.47 2.55
N HIS A 197 8.63 -7.30 3.44
CA HIS A 197 7.90 -8.40 4.05
C HIS A 197 8.46 -8.69 5.45
N THR A 198 7.63 -9.26 6.31
CA THR A 198 8.07 -9.70 7.64
C THR A 198 8.72 -11.08 7.54
N LYS A 199 9.89 -11.24 8.17
CA LYS A 199 10.57 -12.52 8.36
C LYS A 199 10.60 -12.84 9.85
N ALA A 200 10.17 -14.05 10.22
CA ALA A 200 10.27 -14.54 11.59
C ALA A 200 11.75 -14.67 12.00
N ARG A 201 12.09 -14.27 13.23
CA ARG A 201 13.42 -14.50 13.81
C ARG A 201 13.32 -15.42 15.03
N THR A 202 14.39 -16.18 15.26
CA THR A 202 14.55 -16.98 16.47
C THR A 202 14.98 -16.10 17.65
N SER A 203 14.13 -16.10 18.69
CA SER A 203 14.36 -15.68 20.09
C SER A 203 15.07 -14.34 20.35
N ALA A 204 14.29 -13.25 20.31
CA ALA A 204 14.37 -12.02 21.13
C ALA A 204 13.45 -10.94 20.54
N PHE A 205 13.37 -10.92 19.21
CA PHE A 205 12.45 -10.11 18.42
C PHE A 205 11.69 -11.06 17.49
N PRO A 206 10.39 -11.28 17.65
CA PRO A 206 9.69 -12.34 16.92
C PRO A 206 9.65 -12.09 15.41
N PHE A 207 9.78 -10.83 14.97
CA PHE A 207 9.71 -10.43 13.56
C PHE A 207 10.75 -9.36 13.23
N SER A 208 11.24 -9.39 11.98
CA SER A 208 12.01 -8.31 11.37
C SER A 208 11.49 -8.01 9.98
N VAL A 209 11.64 -6.78 9.51
CA VAL A 209 11.26 -6.41 8.14
C VAL A 209 12.48 -6.52 7.23
N VAL A 210 12.33 -7.31 6.17
CA VAL A 210 13.28 -7.36 5.07
C VAL A 210 12.71 -6.47 3.97
N GLY A 211 13.51 -5.49 3.53
CA GLY A 211 13.19 -4.62 2.40
C GLY A 211 14.20 -4.85 1.28
N THR A 212 13.72 -5.28 0.11
CA THR A 212 14.55 -5.43 -1.09
C THR A 212 14.25 -4.27 -2.02
N ARG A 213 15.28 -3.52 -2.41
CA ARG A 213 15.19 -2.47 -3.44
C ARG A 213 15.49 -3.09 -4.80
N PHE A 214 14.59 -2.89 -5.75
CA PHE A 214 14.76 -3.26 -7.14
C PHE A 214 15.00 -2.00 -7.96
N SER A 215 16.23 -1.87 -8.45
CA SER A 215 16.69 -0.74 -9.25
C SER A 215 17.06 -1.16 -10.65
N TRP A 216 16.94 -0.22 -11.59
CA TRP A 216 17.26 -0.41 -12.99
C TRP A 216 18.46 0.43 -13.37
N TYR A 217 19.44 -0.20 -14.02
CA TYR A 217 20.57 0.52 -14.60
C TYR A 217 20.41 0.49 -16.11
N HIS A 218 20.28 1.67 -16.72
CA HIS A 218 20.36 1.81 -18.15
C HIS A 218 21.83 2.10 -18.50
N ASN A 219 22.51 1.14 -19.13
CA ASN A 219 23.76 1.45 -19.80
C ASN A 219 23.41 2.28 -21.04
N HIS A 220 23.85 3.54 -21.06
CA HIS A 220 23.79 4.41 -22.22
C HIS A 220 24.84 4.02 -23.25
#